data_AF-A0A811PDF8-F1
#
_entry.id   AF-A0A811PDF8-F1
#
_cell.length_a   1.000
_cell.length_b   1.000
_cell.length_c   1.000
_cell.angle_alpha   90.00
_cell.angle_beta   90.00
_cell.angle_gamma   90.00
#
_symmetry.space_group_name_H-M   'P 1'
#
loop_
_entity.id
_entity.type
_entity.pdbx_description
1 polymer ?
#
loop_
_entity_poly.entity_id
_entity_poly.type
_entity_poly.pdbx_seq_one_letter_code
_entity_poly.pdbx_strand_id
1 'polypeptide(L)'
;MEYLKLNISGTVSSTLEKEAYPALDELSSKVSTLNLERVRQIKSRLVAISGRVQKVRDELEHLLDDDMDMAAMHLSEKLAYQITPERAQRWISAKELH
;
A
#
# COMPACT_ATOMS: atom_id res chain seq x y z
N MET A 1 0.72 -17.98 4.36
CA MET A 1 0.36 -16.57 4.11
C MET A 1 -0.93 -16.41 3.27
N GLU A 2 -1.71 -17.47 3.04
CA GLU A 2 -2.86 -17.44 2.11
C GLU A 2 -4.22 -17.20 2.80
N TYR A 3 -4.29 -17.40 4.12
CA TYR A 3 -5.53 -17.29 4.90
C TYR A 3 -6.00 -15.85 5.18
N LEU A 4 -5.14 -14.84 5.03
CA LEU A 4 -5.47 -13.43 5.29
C LEU A 4 -6.02 -12.70 4.06
N LYS A 5 -5.66 -13.14 2.84
CA LYS A 5 -6.20 -12.58 1.59
C LYS A 5 -7.72 -12.84 1.44
N LEU A 6 -8.20 -13.95 2.01
CA LEU A 6 -9.61 -14.33 1.91
C LEU A 6 -10.54 -13.48 2.81
N ASN A 7 -10.06 -13.00 3.96
CA ASN A 7 -10.96 -12.45 4.99
C ASN A 7 -11.32 -10.97 4.77
N ILE A 8 -10.44 -10.21 4.12
CA ILE A 8 -10.65 -8.78 3.83
C ILE A 8 -11.38 -8.58 2.49
N SER A 9 -11.08 -9.43 1.48
CA SER A 9 -11.77 -9.39 0.18
C SER A 9 -13.14 -10.09 0.23
N GLY A 10 -13.29 -11.17 1.00
CA GLY A 10 -14.45 -12.06 0.90
C GLY A 10 -15.76 -11.58 1.55
N THR A 11 -15.76 -10.60 2.46
CA THR A 11 -16.95 -10.26 3.25
C THR A 11 -17.68 -9.01 2.75
N VAL A 12 -16.94 -7.93 2.45
CA VAL A 12 -17.53 -6.67 1.98
C VAL A 12 -17.67 -6.64 0.45
N SER A 13 -16.70 -7.20 -0.29
CA SER A 13 -16.81 -7.31 -1.75
C SER A 13 -17.98 -8.23 -2.13
N SER A 14 -18.12 -9.37 -1.45
CA SER A 14 -19.18 -10.34 -1.78
C SER A 14 -20.59 -9.84 -1.51
N THR A 15 -20.80 -9.00 -0.51
CA THR A 15 -22.12 -8.41 -0.23
C THR A 15 -22.46 -7.34 -1.26
N LEU A 16 -21.50 -6.47 -1.59
CA LEU A 16 -21.68 -5.44 -2.61
C LEU A 16 -21.91 -6.06 -4.00
N GLU A 17 -21.17 -7.11 -4.35
CA GLU A 17 -21.32 -7.86 -5.60
C GLU A 17 -22.72 -8.49 -5.71
N LYS A 18 -23.20 -9.15 -4.65
CA LYS A 18 -24.55 -9.74 -4.61
C LYS A 18 -25.66 -8.71 -4.79
N GLU A 19 -25.45 -7.46 -4.40
CA GLU A 19 -26.40 -6.37 -4.64
C GLU A 19 -26.23 -5.73 -6.02
N ALA A 20 -24.98 -5.61 -6.49
CA ALA A 20 -24.63 -4.95 -7.74
C ALA A 20 -25.10 -5.72 -8.97
N TYR A 21 -24.86 -7.05 -9.03
CA TYR A 21 -25.23 -7.83 -10.20
C TYR A 21 -26.74 -7.80 -10.49
N PRO A 22 -27.64 -8.05 -9.51
CA PRO A 22 -29.08 -7.93 -9.75
C PRO A 22 -29.52 -6.50 -10.10
N ALA A 23 -28.92 -5.47 -9.50
CA ALA A 23 -29.28 -4.08 -9.79
C ALA A 23 -28.85 -3.66 -11.22
N LEU A 24 -27.72 -4.17 -11.70
CA LEU A 24 -27.25 -3.95 -13.07
C LEU A 24 -28.09 -4.72 -14.09
N ASP A 25 -28.45 -5.97 -13.79
CA ASP A 25 -29.36 -6.75 -14.64
C ASP A 25 -30.74 -6.09 -14.75
N GLU A 26 -31.28 -5.62 -13.62
CA GLU A 26 -32.57 -4.91 -13.57
C GLU A 26 -32.52 -3.58 -14.34
N LEU A 27 -31.43 -2.82 -14.22
CA LEU A 27 -31.22 -1.60 -15.02
C LEU A 27 -31.07 -1.91 -16.52
N SER A 28 -30.37 -2.99 -16.86
CA SER A 28 -30.16 -3.44 -18.24
C SER A 28 -31.46 -3.93 -18.88
N SER A 29 -32.34 -4.55 -18.09
CA SER A 29 -33.69 -4.97 -18.48
C SER A 29 -34.64 -3.77 -18.62
N LYS A 30 -34.55 -2.79 -17.71
CA LYS A 30 -35.39 -1.59 -17.74
C LYS A 30 -34.66 -0.37 -17.21
N VAL A 31 -34.42 0.58 -18.10
CA VAL A 31 -33.93 1.91 -17.71
C VAL A 31 -35.06 2.69 -17.05
N SER A 32 -34.92 2.96 -15.75
CA SER A 32 -35.85 3.76 -14.96
C SER A 32 -35.08 4.60 -13.95
N THR A 33 -35.69 5.71 -13.49
CA THR A 33 -35.10 6.57 -12.45
C THR A 33 -34.83 5.80 -11.16
N LEU A 34 -35.72 4.86 -10.81
CA LEU A 34 -35.55 3.97 -9.66
C LEU A 34 -34.31 3.08 -9.79
N ASN A 35 -34.14 2.43 -10.94
CA ASN A 35 -33.02 1.51 -11.18
C ASN A 35 -31.69 2.26 -11.27
N LEU A 36 -31.69 3.44 -11.88
CA LEU A 36 -30.52 4.32 -11.92
C LEU A 36 -30.10 4.77 -10.51
N GLU A 37 -31.05 5.13 -9.65
CA GLU A 37 -30.75 5.53 -8.27
C GLU A 37 -30.19 4.35 -7.45
N ARG A 38 -30.77 3.15 -7.61
CA ARG A 38 -30.28 1.93 -6.96
C ARG A 38 -28.82 1.66 -7.34
N VAL A 39 -28.50 1.70 -8.64
CA VAL A 39 -27.12 1.52 -9.12
C VAL A 39 -26.19 2.65 -8.65
N ARG A 40 -26.67 3.90 -8.60
CA ARG A 40 -25.90 5.04 -8.09
C ARG A 40 -25.53 4.88 -6.62
N GLN A 41 -26.44 4.40 -5.78
CA GLN A 41 -26.17 4.15 -4.36
C GLN A 41 -25.13 3.05 -4.15
N ILE A 42 -25.24 1.95 -4.90
CA ILE A 42 -24.25 0.86 -4.87
C ILE A 42 -22.87 1.37 -5.32
N LYS A 43 -22.80 2.12 -6.42
CA LYS A 43 -21.56 2.77 -6.88
C LYS A 43 -20.97 3.71 -5.83
N SER A 44 -21.81 4.48 -5.13
CA SER A 44 -21.34 5.43 -4.11
C SER A 44 -20.69 4.71 -2.92
N ARG A 45 -21.28 3.59 -2.48
CA ARG A 45 -20.68 2.71 -1.47
C ARG A 45 -19.35 2.11 -1.95
N LEU A 46 -19.28 1.67 -3.21
CA LEU A 46 -18.04 1.14 -3.80
C LEU A 46 -16.91 2.17 -3.77
N VAL A 47 -17.20 3.42 -4.17
CA VAL A 47 -16.22 4.51 -4.18
C VAL A 47 -15.73 4.82 -2.77
N ALA A 48 -16.62 4.86 -1.78
CA ALA A 48 -16.24 5.09 -0.39
C ALA A 48 -15.30 4.00 0.15
N ILE A 49 -15.59 2.72 -0.17
CA ILE A 49 -14.72 1.60 0.21
C ILE A 49 -13.37 1.71 -0.52
N SER A 50 -13.39 1.99 -1.82
CA SER A 50 -12.17 2.14 -2.62
C SER A 50 -11.26 3.25 -2.08
N GLY A 51 -11.84 4.38 -1.67
CA GLY A 51 -11.09 5.47 -1.02
C GLY A 51 -10.48 5.07 0.32
N ARG A 52 -11.16 4.24 1.12
CA ARG A 52 -10.60 3.71 2.37
C ARG A 52 -9.45 2.74 2.13
N VAL A 53 -9.57 1.85 1.13
CA VAL A 53 -8.50 0.93 0.74
C VAL A 53 -7.28 1.70 0.22
N GLN A 54 -7.53 2.74 -0.57
CA GLN A 54 -6.51 3.65 -1.07
C GLN A 54 -5.73 4.29 0.09
N LYS A 55 -6.43 4.84 1.08
CA LYS A 55 -5.81 5.41 2.29
C LYS A 55 -4.96 4.39 3.06
N VAL A 56 -5.44 3.15 3.21
CA VAL A 56 -4.66 2.08 3.85
C VAL A 56 -3.41 1.76 3.04
N ARG A 57 -3.50 1.75 1.71
CA ARG A 57 -2.31 1.55 0.86
C ARG A 57 -1.31 2.69 1.04
N ASP A 58 -1.77 3.94 1.02
CA ASP A 58 -0.92 5.12 1.17
C ASP A 58 -0.23 5.16 2.54
N GLU A 59 -0.95 4.78 3.61
CA GLU A 59 -0.37 4.65 4.96
C GLU A 59 0.68 3.54 5.03
N LEU A 60 0.48 2.41 4.34
CA LEU A 60 1.47 1.33 4.27
C LEU A 60 2.71 1.74 3.45
N GLU A 61 2.52 2.44 2.33
CA GLU A 61 3.63 2.97 1.53
C GLU A 61 4.46 3.96 2.36
N HIS A 62 3.81 4.89 3.07
CA HIS A 62 4.52 5.86 3.92
C HIS A 62 5.35 5.19 5.02
N LEU A 63 4.79 4.19 5.72
CA LEU A 63 5.52 3.46 6.75
C LEU A 63 6.73 2.69 6.19
N LEU A 64 6.62 2.16 4.96
CA LEU A 64 7.73 1.46 4.30
C LEU A 64 8.84 2.41 3.83
N ASP A 65 8.48 3.61 3.38
CA ASP A 65 9.44 4.65 2.99
C ASP A 65 10.21 5.21 4.21
N ASP A 66 9.53 5.39 5.36
CA ASP A 66 10.17 5.86 6.61
C ASP A 66 11.23 4.86 7.13
N ASP A 67 11.02 3.56 6.96
CA ASP A 67 11.99 2.52 7.36
C ASP A 67 13.23 2.49 6.44
N MET A 68 13.14 2.94 5.18
CA MET A 68 14.31 3.09 4.31
C MET A 68 15.24 4.21 4.78
N ASP A 69 14.70 5.29 5.34
CA ASP A 69 15.50 6.35 5.96
C ASP A 69 16.15 5.89 7.28
N MET A 70 15.53 4.94 7.99
CA MET A 70 16.08 4.34 9.20
C MET A 70 17.33 3.48 8.92
N ALA A 71 17.42 2.82 7.76
CA ALA A 71 18.61 2.09 7.32
C ALA A 71 19.82 3.01 7.05
N ALA A 72 19.60 4.31 6.78
CA ALA A 72 20.68 5.27 6.63
C ALA A 72 21.35 5.65 7.97
N MET A 73 20.73 5.29 9.11
CA MET A 73 21.26 5.52 10.46
C MET A 73 22.21 4.41 10.94
N HIS A 74 22.93 3.73 10.04
CA HIS A 74 24.15 2.97 10.41
C HIS A 74 25.27 3.92 10.86
N LEU A 75 24.99 4.70 11.91
CA LEU A 75 25.82 5.72 12.50
C LEU A 75 27.06 5.09 13.10
N SER A 76 26.97 3.92 13.74
CA SER A 76 28.14 3.22 14.30
C SER A 76 29.21 2.91 13.25
N GLU A 77 28.81 2.56 12.03
CA GLU A 77 29.74 2.32 10.92
C GLU A 77 30.29 3.64 10.36
N LYS A 78 29.41 4.63 10.11
CA LYS A 78 29.80 5.95 9.60
C LYS A 78 30.68 6.74 10.59
N LEU A 79 30.50 6.53 11.89
CA LEU A 79 31.29 7.14 12.97
C LEU A 79 32.62 6.41 13.13
N ALA A 80 32.68 5.09 12.93
CA ALA A 80 33.95 4.34 12.93
C ALA A 80 34.90 4.80 11.82
N TYR A 81 34.37 5.15 10.64
CA TYR A 81 35.15 5.74 9.55
C TYR A 81 35.60 7.19 9.82
N GLN A 82 34.85 7.97 10.60
CA GLN A 82 35.16 9.37 10.91
C GLN A 82 36.04 9.55 12.16
N ILE A 83 35.91 8.70 13.18
CA ILE A 83 36.65 8.78 14.45
C ILE A 83 38.08 8.24 14.34
N THR A 84 38.38 7.41 13.34
CA THR A 84 39.73 6.84 13.17
C THR A 84 40.43 7.34 11.90
N PRO A 85 41.06 8.53 11.93
CA PRO A 85 41.98 8.96 10.88
C PRO A 85 43.03 7.89 10.57
N GLU A 86 43.53 7.18 11.60
CA GLU A 86 44.51 6.10 11.43
C GLU A 86 44.02 4.91 10.59
N ARG A 87 42.72 4.59 10.59
CA ARG A 87 42.18 3.56 9.69
C ARG A 87 42.07 4.10 8.27
N ALA A 88 41.65 5.36 8.08
CA ALA A 88 41.64 5.98 6.76
C ALA A 88 43.06 6.03 6.15
N GLN A 89 44.08 6.43 6.92
CA GLN A 89 45.48 6.37 6.50
C GLN A 89 45.94 4.93 6.17
N ARG A 90 45.61 3.93 7.00
CA ARG A 90 45.98 2.52 6.73
C ARG A 90 45.31 1.96 5.47
N TRP A 91 44.06 2.35 5.18
CA TRP A 91 43.35 1.94 3.97
C TRP A 91 43.92 2.61 2.71
N ILE A 92 44.33 3.88 2.79
CA ILE A 92 44.98 4.60 1.68
C ILE A 92 46.37 4.00 1.41
N SER A 93 47.19 3.80 2.44
CA SER A 93 48.53 3.20 2.30
C SER A 93 48.49 1.74 1.83
N ALA A 94 47.45 0.97 2.18
CA ALA A 94 47.27 -0.40 1.68
C ALA A 94 46.87 -0.44 0.19
N LYS A 95 46.27 0.64 -0.34
CA LYS A 95 45.83 0.75 -1.73
C LYS A 95 46.88 1.40 -2.65
N GLU A 96 47.92 2.01 -2.08
CA GLU A 96 49.07 2.55 -2.80
C GLU A 96 50.22 1.54 -2.94
N LEU A 97 50.10 0.36 -2.30
CA LEU A 97 51.13 -0.70 -2.31
C LEU A 97 50.82 -1.90 -3.24
N HIS A 98 49.69 -1.94 -3.96
CA HIS A 98 49.34 -2.91 -5.01
C HIS A 98 48.24 -2.33 -5.92
#